data_AF-A0A538CQS2-F1
#
_entry.id   AF-A0A538CQS2-F1
#
_cell.length_a   1.000
_cell.length_b   1.000
_cell.length_c   1.000
_cell.angle_alpha   90.00
_cell.angle_beta   90.00
_cell.angle_gamma   90.00
#
_symmetry.space_group_name_H-M   'P 1'
#
loop_
_entity.id
_entity.type
_entity.pdbx_description
1 polymer ?
#
loop_
_entity_poly.entity_id
_entity_poly.type
_entity_poly.pdbx_seq_one_letter_code
_entity_poly.pdbx_strand_id
1 'polypeptide(L)'
;MAATTDNNSQANIIAAINEVSDKAQLLVREEIELAKAEVTAKLQTLARGLAVGVAAGIFVIAGLVLFLHGLSWLAYWLLPVPTYAYFWGFFLIAGILFVVGGIAGYLAARWLKSVQSPTPEMALEEAKLIRETVKSSDPETTI
;
A
#
# COMPACT_ATOMS: atom_id res chain seq x y z
N MET A 1 65.78 22.18 2.50
CA MET A 1 65.02 21.29 1.59
C MET A 1 63.77 20.67 2.24
N ALA A 2 63.48 20.91 3.53
CA ALA A 2 62.34 20.30 4.23
C ALA A 2 60.97 21.01 4.05
N ALA A 3 60.94 22.31 3.69
CA ALA A 3 59.70 23.10 3.61
C ALA A 3 58.83 22.81 2.37
N THR A 4 59.38 22.21 1.32
CA THR A 4 58.67 21.89 0.07
C THR A 4 57.89 20.58 0.13
N THR A 5 58.23 19.66 1.03
CA THR A 5 57.53 18.37 1.17
C THR A 5 56.18 18.53 1.86
N ASP A 6 56.09 19.38 2.90
CA ASP A 6 54.89 19.57 3.72
C ASP A 6 53.73 20.25 2.94
N ASN A 7 54.05 21.22 2.08
CA ASN A 7 53.08 21.86 1.19
C ASN A 7 52.47 20.90 0.15
N ASN A 8 53.27 19.95 -0.37
CA ASN A 8 52.78 18.94 -1.30
C ASN A 8 51.87 17.93 -0.60
N SER A 9 52.20 17.54 0.63
CA SER A 9 51.36 16.66 1.45
C SER A 9 50.00 17.29 1.78
N GLN A 10 49.97 18.56 2.19
CA GLN A 10 48.72 19.29 2.43
C GLN A 10 47.87 19.44 1.16
N ALA A 11 48.49 19.78 0.02
CA ALA A 11 47.79 19.86 -1.26
C ALA A 11 47.17 18.52 -1.69
N ASN A 12 47.88 17.41 -1.48
CA ASN A 12 47.38 16.06 -1.78
C ASN A 12 46.22 15.64 -0.86
N ILE A 13 46.25 16.01 0.42
CA ILE A 13 45.14 15.75 1.36
C ILE A 13 43.90 16.55 0.96
N ILE A 14 44.06 17.82 0.61
CA ILE A 14 42.96 18.67 0.13
C ILE A 14 42.37 18.09 -1.17
N ALA A 15 43.21 17.64 -2.10
CA ALA A 15 42.77 16.98 -3.32
C ALA A 15 42.00 15.68 -3.05
N ALA A 16 42.47 14.84 -2.14
CA ALA A 16 41.81 13.58 -1.78
C ALA A 16 40.45 13.80 -1.09
N ILE A 17 40.34 14.80 -0.21
CA ILE A 17 39.07 15.17 0.43
C ILE A 17 38.06 15.64 -0.62
N ASN A 18 38.48 16.47 -1.57
CA ASN A 18 37.62 16.91 -2.67
C ASN A 18 37.17 15.72 -3.53
N GLU A 19 38.09 14.81 -3.88
CA GLU A 19 37.76 13.62 -4.66
C GLU A 19 36.75 12.71 -3.94
N VAL A 20 36.91 12.49 -2.63
CA VAL A 20 35.96 11.71 -1.82
C VAL A 20 34.62 12.43 -1.73
N SER A 21 34.60 13.75 -1.56
CA SER A 21 33.37 14.56 -1.56
C SER A 21 32.63 14.45 -2.90
N ASP A 22 33.34 14.57 -4.01
CA ASP A 22 32.76 14.46 -5.36
C ASP A 22 32.20 13.07 -5.61
N LYS A 23 32.92 12.02 -5.20
CA LYS A 23 32.44 10.62 -5.27
C LYS A 23 31.21 10.39 -4.38
N ALA A 24 31.18 10.94 -3.18
CA ALA A 24 30.02 10.83 -2.29
C ALA A 24 28.80 11.53 -2.88
N GLN A 25 28.96 12.70 -3.49
CA GLN A 25 27.87 13.39 -4.19
C GLN A 25 27.37 12.61 -5.41
N LEU A 26 28.28 11.96 -6.15
CA LEU A 26 27.92 11.09 -7.27
C LEU A 26 27.06 9.92 -6.81
N LEU A 27 27.47 9.21 -5.75
CA LEU A 27 26.70 8.08 -5.20
C LEU A 27 25.30 8.49 -4.74
N VAL A 28 25.19 9.61 -4.01
CA VAL A 28 23.87 10.10 -3.56
C VAL A 28 22.96 10.38 -4.76
N ARG A 29 23.50 10.96 -5.84
CA ARG A 29 22.74 11.22 -7.06
C ARG A 29 22.34 9.92 -7.76
N GLU A 30 23.23 8.94 -7.86
CA GLU A 30 22.94 7.63 -8.44
C GLU A 30 21.84 6.89 -7.67
N GLU A 31 21.87 6.92 -6.33
CA GLU A 31 20.82 6.33 -5.49
C GLU A 31 19.47 7.03 -5.68
N ILE A 32 19.46 8.37 -5.83
CA ILE A 32 18.24 9.11 -6.14
C ILE A 32 17.71 8.74 -7.53
N GLU A 33 18.58 8.64 -8.53
CA GLU A 33 18.21 8.27 -9.90
C GLU A 33 17.68 6.82 -9.95
N LEU A 34 18.30 5.90 -9.21
CA LEU A 34 17.86 4.51 -9.07
C LEU A 34 16.51 4.44 -8.35
N ALA A 35 16.37 5.09 -7.20
CA ALA A 35 15.12 5.13 -6.44
C ALA A 35 14.00 5.74 -7.28
N LYS A 36 14.29 6.80 -8.05
CA LYS A 36 13.34 7.39 -8.99
C LYS A 36 12.94 6.40 -10.08
N ALA A 37 13.89 5.67 -10.66
CA ALA A 37 13.61 4.64 -11.65
C ALA A 37 12.73 3.51 -11.07
N GLU A 38 13.04 3.03 -9.85
CA GLU A 38 12.29 1.99 -9.17
C GLU A 38 10.86 2.44 -8.83
N VAL A 39 10.69 3.64 -8.24
CA VAL A 39 9.38 4.21 -7.94
C VAL A 39 8.57 4.41 -9.22
N THR A 40 9.19 4.90 -10.30
CA THR A 40 8.52 5.10 -11.59
C THR A 40 8.06 3.76 -12.19
N ALA A 41 8.91 2.73 -12.16
CA ALA A 41 8.56 1.40 -12.63
C ALA A 41 7.41 0.77 -11.82
N LYS A 42 7.42 0.93 -10.50
CA LYS A 42 6.33 0.51 -9.61
C LYS A 42 5.03 1.26 -9.92
N LEU A 43 5.09 2.58 -10.06
CA LEU A 43 3.92 3.40 -10.41
C LEU A 43 3.34 3.04 -11.78
N GLN A 44 4.18 2.80 -12.79
CA GLN A 44 3.73 2.40 -14.11
C GLN A 44 3.03 1.03 -14.09
N THR A 45 3.57 0.09 -13.32
CA THR A 45 2.97 -1.24 -13.13
C THR A 45 1.62 -1.13 -12.41
N LEU A 46 1.56 -0.34 -11.34
CA LEU A 46 0.33 -0.06 -10.61
C LEU A 46 -0.71 0.63 -11.49
N ALA A 47 -0.31 1.64 -12.26
CA ALA A 47 -1.20 2.38 -13.15
C ALA A 47 -1.82 1.48 -14.22
N ARG A 48 -1.02 0.60 -14.85
CA ARG A 48 -1.52 -0.41 -15.79
C ARG A 48 -2.46 -1.40 -15.11
N GLY A 49 -2.07 -1.90 -13.93
CA GLY A 49 -2.91 -2.79 -13.12
C GLY A 49 -4.25 -2.16 -12.76
N LEU A 50 -4.26 -0.90 -12.37
CA LEU A 50 -5.46 -0.13 -12.07
C LEU A 50 -6.33 0.07 -13.32
N ALA A 51 -5.74 0.45 -14.46
CA ALA A 51 -6.50 0.66 -15.69
C ALA A 51 -7.21 -0.63 -16.14
N VAL A 52 -6.48 -1.75 -16.17
CA VAL A 52 -7.06 -3.06 -16.50
C VAL A 52 -8.05 -3.51 -15.42
N GLY A 53 -7.75 -3.29 -14.15
CA GLY A 53 -8.61 -3.64 -13.02
C GLY A 53 -9.94 -2.89 -13.04
N VAL A 54 -9.93 -1.59 -13.35
CA VAL A 54 -11.15 -0.78 -13.51
C VAL A 54 -11.97 -1.29 -14.69
N ALA A 55 -11.34 -1.53 -15.84
CA ALA A 55 -12.04 -2.06 -17.01
C ALA A 55 -12.68 -3.43 -16.72
N ALA A 56 -11.92 -4.37 -16.16
CA ALA A 56 -12.42 -5.68 -15.75
C ALA A 56 -13.55 -5.55 -14.72
N GLY A 57 -13.40 -4.65 -13.74
CA GLY A 57 -14.42 -4.35 -12.74
C GLY A 57 -15.75 -3.91 -13.35
N ILE A 58 -15.72 -3.05 -14.37
CA ILE A 58 -16.93 -2.63 -15.10
C ILE A 58 -17.62 -3.84 -15.74
N PHE A 59 -16.88 -4.71 -16.43
CA PHE A 59 -17.47 -5.90 -17.06
C PHE A 59 -18.03 -6.90 -16.04
N VAL A 60 -17.34 -7.10 -14.92
CA VAL A 60 -17.81 -7.97 -13.83
C VAL A 60 -19.11 -7.42 -13.23
N ILE A 61 -19.16 -6.12 -12.95
CA ILE A 61 -20.36 -5.47 -12.40
C ILE A 61 -21.51 -5.53 -13.42
N ALA A 62 -21.27 -5.19 -14.68
CA ALA A 62 -22.28 -5.25 -15.74
C ALA A 62 -22.81 -6.69 -15.93
N GLY A 63 -21.91 -7.67 -15.97
CA GLY A 63 -22.26 -9.08 -16.04
C GLY A 63 -23.08 -9.55 -14.84
N LEU A 64 -22.71 -9.14 -13.63
CA LEU A 64 -23.47 -9.45 -12.42
C LEU A 64 -24.88 -8.83 -12.45
N VAL A 65 -25.02 -7.58 -12.89
CA VAL A 65 -26.32 -6.93 -13.03
C VAL A 65 -27.21 -7.69 -14.03
N LEU A 66 -26.68 -8.02 -15.21
CA LEU A 66 -27.42 -8.79 -16.21
C LEU A 66 -27.77 -10.20 -15.71
N PHE A 67 -26.84 -10.86 -15.00
CA PHE A 67 -27.06 -12.17 -14.42
C PHE A 67 -28.17 -12.15 -13.36
N LEU A 68 -28.14 -11.22 -12.41
CA LEU A 68 -29.19 -11.06 -11.39
C LEU A 68 -30.53 -10.68 -12.00
N HIS A 69 -30.53 -9.86 -13.06
CA HIS A 69 -31.72 -9.52 -13.82
C HIS A 69 -32.32 -10.77 -14.49
N GLY A 70 -31.49 -11.58 -15.16
CA GLY A 70 -31.91 -12.86 -15.74
C GLY A 70 -32.43 -13.84 -14.70
N LEU A 71 -31.77 -13.93 -13.54
CA LEU A 71 -32.20 -14.77 -12.42
C LEU A 71 -33.55 -14.32 -11.85
N SER A 72 -33.81 -13.01 -11.84
CA SER A 72 -35.10 -12.44 -11.40
C SER A 72 -36.24 -12.80 -12.35
N TRP A 73 -35.98 -12.75 -13.67
CA TRP A 73 -36.92 -13.23 -14.67
C TRP A 73 -37.15 -14.74 -14.59
N LEU A 74 -36.08 -15.52 -14.38
CA LEU A 74 -36.18 -16.97 -14.20
C LEU A 74 -36.99 -17.32 -12.95
N ALA A 75 -36.75 -16.61 -11.84
CA ALA A 75 -37.52 -16.75 -10.62
C ALA A 75 -39.01 -16.44 -10.84
N TYR A 76 -39.33 -15.33 -11.53
CA TYR A 76 -40.71 -15.03 -11.91
C TYR A 76 -41.34 -16.15 -12.74
N TRP A 77 -40.61 -16.72 -13.72
CA TRP A 77 -41.11 -17.82 -14.55
C TRP A 77 -41.42 -19.09 -13.75
N LEU A 78 -40.68 -19.36 -12.66
CA LEU A 78 -40.91 -20.51 -11.77
C LEU A 78 -42.01 -20.29 -10.74
N LEU A 79 -42.25 -19.03 -10.33
CA LEU A 79 -43.20 -18.71 -9.27
C LEU A 79 -44.64 -18.85 -9.79
N PRO A 80 -45.55 -19.47 -9.00
CA PRO A 80 -46.96 -19.58 -9.35
C PRO A 80 -47.69 -18.26 -9.06
N VAL A 81 -47.28 -17.17 -9.71
CA VAL A 81 -47.85 -15.83 -9.55
C VAL A 81 -48.60 -15.39 -10.81
N PRO A 82 -49.57 -14.45 -10.71
CA PRO A 82 -50.29 -13.95 -11.87
C PRO A 82 -49.38 -13.34 -12.94
N THR A 83 -49.82 -13.39 -14.21
CA THR A 83 -49.06 -13.09 -15.44
C THR A 83 -48.50 -11.65 -15.57
N TYR A 84 -48.66 -10.79 -14.57
CA TYR A 84 -48.06 -9.45 -14.55
C TYR A 84 -47.38 -9.11 -13.22
N ALA A 85 -47.21 -10.10 -12.35
CA ALA A 85 -46.62 -9.93 -11.03
C ALA A 85 -45.10 -10.20 -11.05
N TYR A 86 -44.40 -9.72 -12.09
CA TYR A 86 -42.97 -9.97 -12.31
C TYR A 86 -42.09 -9.49 -11.16
N PHE A 87 -42.52 -8.45 -10.45
CA PHE A 87 -41.81 -7.89 -9.29
C PHE A 87 -41.51 -8.93 -8.20
N TRP A 88 -42.29 -10.01 -8.07
CA TRP A 88 -42.02 -11.07 -7.10
C TRP A 88 -40.74 -11.85 -7.38
N GLY A 89 -40.39 -12.07 -8.65
CA GLY A 89 -39.11 -12.68 -9.01
C GLY A 89 -37.93 -11.80 -8.58
N PHE A 90 -38.04 -10.48 -8.78
CA PHE A 90 -37.04 -9.50 -8.36
C PHE A 90 -36.93 -9.40 -6.84
N PHE A 91 -38.04 -9.34 -6.12
CA PHE A 91 -38.03 -9.32 -4.65
C PHE A 91 -37.48 -10.61 -4.03
N LEU A 92 -37.72 -11.76 -4.65
CA LEU A 92 -37.13 -13.02 -4.20
C LEU A 92 -35.61 -12.97 -4.29
N ILE A 93 -35.06 -12.63 -5.46
CA ILE A 93 -33.61 -12.55 -5.67
C ILE A 93 -32.99 -11.46 -4.78
N ALA A 94 -33.63 -10.31 -4.64
CA ALA A 94 -33.18 -9.25 -3.73
C ALA A 94 -33.18 -9.71 -2.26
N GLY A 95 -34.22 -10.42 -1.82
CA GLY A 95 -34.30 -10.99 -0.48
C GLY A 95 -33.17 -11.98 -0.19
N ILE A 96 -32.88 -12.89 -1.13
CA ILE A 96 -31.74 -13.82 -1.03
C ILE A 96 -30.43 -13.05 -0.90
N LEU A 97 -30.21 -12.03 -1.72
CA LEU A 97 -29.01 -11.19 -1.66
C LEU A 97 -28.88 -10.45 -0.33
N PHE A 98 -29.97 -9.93 0.24
CA PHE A 98 -29.94 -9.29 1.55
C PHE A 98 -29.62 -10.27 2.68
N VAL A 99 -30.14 -11.50 2.63
CA VAL A 99 -29.81 -12.53 3.63
C VAL A 99 -28.34 -12.91 3.52
N VAL A 100 -27.88 -13.26 2.32
CA VAL A 100 -26.48 -13.66 2.09
C VAL A 100 -25.52 -12.51 2.42
N GLY A 101 -25.81 -11.31 1.93
CA GLY A 101 -25.03 -10.10 2.18
C GLY A 101 -25.03 -9.70 3.65
N GLY A 102 -26.16 -9.83 4.34
CA GLY A 102 -26.27 -9.60 5.77
C GLY A 102 -25.41 -10.56 6.59
N ILE A 103 -25.44 -11.86 6.26
CA ILE A 103 -24.60 -12.88 6.91
C ILE A 103 -23.12 -12.60 6.64
N ALA A 104 -22.75 -12.37 5.38
CA ALA A 104 -21.38 -12.08 5.00
C ALA A 104 -20.85 -10.80 5.68
N GLY A 105 -21.66 -9.72 5.68
CA GLY A 105 -21.33 -8.47 6.35
C GLY A 105 -21.20 -8.62 7.87
N TYR A 106 -22.07 -9.42 8.49
CA TYR A 106 -21.96 -9.75 9.92
C TYR A 106 -20.67 -10.52 10.24
N LEU A 107 -20.33 -11.54 9.45
CA LEU A 107 -19.09 -12.31 9.62
C LEU A 107 -17.85 -11.42 9.42
N ALA A 108 -17.85 -10.60 8.37
CA ALA A 108 -16.77 -9.64 8.11
C ALA A 108 -16.60 -8.65 9.27
N ALA A 109 -17.69 -8.09 9.78
CA ALA A 109 -17.65 -7.19 10.93
C ALA A 109 -17.12 -7.88 12.20
N ARG A 110 -17.46 -9.15 12.41
CA ARG A 110 -16.96 -9.94 13.53
C ARG A 110 -15.45 -10.17 13.43
N TRP A 111 -14.95 -10.50 12.24
CA TRP A 111 -13.52 -10.68 12.00
C TRP A 111 -12.73 -9.38 12.12
N LEU A 112 -13.25 -8.29 11.55
CA LEU A 112 -12.58 -6.99 11.64
C LEU A 112 -12.49 -6.49 13.08
N LYS A 113 -13.52 -6.73 13.90
CA LYS A 113 -13.48 -6.43 15.34
C LYS A 113 -12.48 -7.29 16.12
N SER A 114 -12.15 -8.49 15.62
CA SER A 114 -11.17 -9.38 16.26
C SER A 114 -9.72 -9.04 15.92
N VAL A 115 -9.48 -8.20 14.90
CA VAL A 115 -8.15 -7.63 14.63
C VAL A 115 -7.91 -6.57 15.70
N GLN A 116 -7.32 -6.98 16.82
CA GLN A 116 -6.85 -6.04 17.84
C GLN A 116 -5.82 -5.10 17.23
N SER A 117 -5.86 -3.85 17.70
CA SER A 117 -5.14 -2.65 17.25
C SER A 117 -4.09 -2.84 16.14
N PRO A 118 -4.19 -2.14 14.99
CA PRO A 118 -3.16 -2.14 13.95
C PRO A 118 -1.86 -1.44 14.38
N THR A 119 -1.73 -1.06 15.66
CA THR A 119 -0.48 -0.55 16.20
C THR A 119 0.53 -1.69 16.29
N PRO A 120 1.66 -1.62 15.56
CA PRO A 120 2.75 -2.57 15.73
C PRO A 120 3.40 -2.30 17.09
N GLU A 121 2.84 -2.89 18.14
CA GLU A 121 3.21 -2.63 19.54
C GLU A 121 4.71 -2.82 19.75
N MET A 122 5.29 -3.88 19.17
CA MET A 122 6.73 -4.14 19.19
C MET A 122 7.55 -3.03 18.52
N ALA A 123 7.13 -2.52 17.36
CA ALA A 123 7.86 -1.45 16.67
C ALA A 123 7.75 -0.11 17.41
N LEU A 124 6.60 0.15 18.04
CA LEU A 124 6.42 1.30 18.94
C LEU A 124 7.28 1.18 20.20
N GLU A 125 7.45 -0.03 20.73
CA GLU A 125 8.28 -0.30 21.91
C GLU A 125 9.78 -0.15 21.60
N GLU A 126 10.26 -0.70 20.48
CA GLU A 126 11.63 -0.47 20.00
C GLU A 126 11.92 1.00 19.74
N ALA A 127 11.00 1.73 19.11
CA ALA A 127 11.17 3.16 18.88
C ALA A 127 11.27 3.96 20.20
N LYS A 128 10.54 3.54 21.25
CA LYS A 128 10.65 4.13 22.58
C LYS A 128 12.01 3.85 23.22
N LEU A 129 12.50 2.62 23.14
CA LEU A 129 13.81 2.21 23.68
C LEU A 129 14.97 2.96 23.00
N ILE A 130 14.90 3.14 21.68
CA ILE A 130 15.89 3.91 20.91
C ILE A 130 15.88 5.37 21.38
N ARG A 131 14.70 5.98 21.53
CA ARG A 131 14.57 7.36 22.02
C ARG A 131 15.13 7.52 23.44
N GLU A 132 14.88 6.56 24.33
CA GLU A 132 15.42 6.58 25.68
C GLU A 132 16.94 6.45 25.68
N THR A 133 17.50 5.53 24.89
CA THR A 133 18.96 5.36 24.75
C THR A 133 19.65 6.63 24.25
N VAL A 134 19.04 7.32 23.27
CA VAL A 134 19.57 8.59 22.75
C VAL A 134 19.48 9.72 23.78
N LYS A 135 18.43 9.73 24.62
CA LYS A 135 18.28 10.73 25.70
C LYS A 135 19.14 10.45 26.93
N SER A 136 19.40 9.19 27.24
CA SER A 136 20.26 8.80 28.37
C SER A 136 21.75 8.91 28.06
N SER A 137 22.10 9.12 26.78
CA SER A 137 23.47 9.32 26.31
C SER A 137 23.80 10.81 26.14
N ASP A 138 23.37 11.65 27.09
CA ASP A 138 23.83 13.04 27.17
C ASP A 138 25.28 13.03 27.72
N PRO A 139 26.30 13.52 26.97
CA PRO A 139 27.72 13.38 27.31
C PRO A 139 28.22 14.28 28.45
N GLU A 140 27.39 14.55 29.45
CA GLU A 140 27.76 15.39 30.60
C GLU A 140 27.78 14.54 31.88
N THR A 141 28.80 13.69 32.05
CA THR A 141 29.39 13.31 33.36
C THR A 141 30.44 12.20 33.18
N THR A 142 31.58 12.53 32.58
CA THR A 142 32.85 11.90 32.97
C THR A 142 33.93 12.97 32.85
N ILE A 143 34.04 13.77 33.91
CA ILE A 143 35.24 14.58 34.23
C ILE A 143 36.17 13.70 35.07
#